data_AF-A0A7J4EIX8-F1
#
_entry.id   AF-A0A7J4EIX8-F1
#
_cell.length_a   1.000
_cell.length_b   1.000
_cell.length_c   1.000
_cell.angle_alpha   90.00
_cell.angle_beta   90.00
_cell.angle_gamma   90.00
#
_symmetry.space_group_name_H-M   'P 1'
#
loop_
_entity.id
_entity.type
_entity.pdbx_description
1 polymer ?
#
loop_
_entity_poly.entity_id
_entity_poly.type
_entity_poly.pdbx_seq_one_letter_code
_entity_poly.pdbx_strand_id
1 'polypeptide(L)'
;KITERNAVEVIRTLLDENGTPEEIVKKKGLLKADFDQVLNAIEEVIKENPNAVQDYQSGKVEALNFLVGQVMKKTRGRADAKLAREQLITFVKELVK
;
A
#
# COMPACT_ATOMS: atom_id res chain seq x y z
N LYS A 1 9.09 11.86 3.73
CA LYS A 1 8.54 11.76 2.35
C LYS A 1 7.14 11.17 2.43
N ILE A 2 6.22 11.55 1.55
CA ILE A 2 4.86 11.01 1.45
C ILE A 2 4.64 10.37 0.07
N THR A 3 3.59 9.56 -0.08
CA THR A 3 3.20 8.99 -1.38
C THR A 3 2.39 9.99 -2.20
N GLU A 4 2.24 9.74 -3.50
CA GLU A 4 1.40 10.56 -4.38
C GLU A 4 -0.05 10.62 -3.89
N ARG A 5 -0.62 9.47 -3.49
CA ARG A 5 -1.96 9.41 -2.90
C ARG A 5 -2.09 10.32 -1.67
N ASN A 6 -1.12 10.27 -0.77
CA ASN A 6 -1.16 11.09 0.44
C ASN A 6 -0.89 12.57 0.14
N ALA A 7 -0.14 12.90 -0.92
CA ALA A 7 0.01 14.27 -1.39
C ALA A 7 -1.32 14.85 -1.88
N VAL A 8 -2.12 14.07 -2.62
CA VAL A 8 -3.49 14.47 -3.01
C VAL A 8 -4.37 14.70 -1.77
N GLU A 9 -4.26 13.86 -0.74
CA GLU A 9 -4.99 14.04 0.52
C GLU A 9 -4.58 15.31 1.26
N VAL A 10 -3.28 15.64 1.29
CA VAL A 10 -2.77 16.88 1.88
C VAL A 10 -3.33 18.09 1.13
N ILE A 11 -3.28 18.10 -0.20
CA ILE A 11 -3.81 19.21 -1.01
C ILE A 11 -5.30 19.42 -0.74
N ARG A 12 -6.11 18.35 -0.72
CA ARG A 12 -7.53 18.44 -0.39
C ARG A 12 -7.76 19.01 1.00
N THR A 13 -7.00 18.54 1.98
CA THR A 13 -7.09 19.03 3.36
C THR A 13 -6.75 20.52 3.47
N LEU A 14 -5.75 21.00 2.73
CA LEU A 14 -5.39 22.43 2.70
C LEU A 14 -6.47 23.35 2.12
N LEU A 15 -7.34 22.81 1.26
CA LEU A 15 -8.44 23.58 0.69
C LEU A 15 -9.59 23.76 1.69
N ASP A 16 -9.76 22.80 2.60
CA ASP A 16 -10.85 22.78 3.60
C ASP A 16 -10.40 23.31 4.98
N GLU A 17 -9.13 23.12 5.33
CA GLU A 17 -8.53 23.45 6.62
C GLU A 17 -7.34 24.42 6.44
N ASN A 18 -7.18 25.38 7.35
CA ASN A 18 -5.95 26.18 7.42
C ASN A 18 -4.78 25.35 7.96
N GLY A 19 -3.56 25.74 7.60
CA GLY A 19 -2.31 25.16 8.10
C GLY A 19 -1.26 24.99 7.01
N THR A 20 -0.21 24.25 7.34
CA THR A 20 0.89 23.90 6.42
C THR A 20 0.83 22.42 6.00
N PRO A 21 1.39 22.07 4.83
CA PRO A 21 1.52 20.67 4.41
C PRO A 21 2.17 19.78 5.48
N GLU A 22 3.23 20.28 6.14
CA GLU A 22 3.97 19.57 7.18
C GLU A 22 3.10 19.24 8.40
N GLU A 23 2.30 20.21 8.85
CA GLU A 23 1.37 20.03 9.97
C GLU A 23 0.30 18.98 9.65
N ILE A 24 -0.27 19.01 8.44
CA ILE A 24 -1.28 18.04 8.01
C ILE A 24 -0.68 16.63 7.93
N VAL A 25 0.51 16.50 7.34
CA VAL A 25 1.20 15.20 7.26
C VAL A 25 1.45 14.62 8.65
N LYS A 26 1.87 15.45 9.62
CA LYS A 26 2.11 15.01 10.99
C LYS A 26 0.79 14.66 11.70
N LYS A 27 -0.23 15.52 11.61
CA LYS A 27 -1.55 15.36 12.24
C LYS A 27 -2.28 14.10 11.77
N LYS A 28 -2.23 13.81 10.46
CA LYS A 28 -2.91 12.67 9.83
C LYS A 28 -2.01 11.41 9.71
N GLY A 29 -0.74 11.49 10.12
CA GLY A 29 0.19 10.37 10.08
C GLY A 29 0.48 9.87 8.66
N LEU A 30 0.65 10.78 7.70
CA LEU A 30 0.69 10.46 6.25
C LEU A 30 2.09 10.13 5.71
N LEU A 31 3.09 10.00 6.59
CA LEU A 31 4.45 9.64 6.20
C LEU A 31 4.46 8.28 5.48
N LYS A 32 5.31 8.18 4.46
CA LYS A 32 5.54 6.92 3.74
C LYS A 32 5.94 5.83 4.74
N ALA A 33 5.32 4.66 4.58
CA ALA A 33 5.63 3.50 5.40
C ALA A 33 7.07 3.06 5.19
N ASP A 34 7.72 2.59 6.24
CA ASP A 34 9.02 1.92 6.12
C ASP A 34 8.87 0.52 5.50
N PHE A 35 10.00 -0.13 5.25
CA PHE A 35 10.02 -1.43 4.58
C PHE A 35 9.30 -2.51 5.40
N ASP A 36 9.54 -2.57 6.71
CA ASP A 36 8.96 -3.58 7.59
C ASP A 36 7.45 -3.42 7.73
N GLN A 37 6.96 -2.18 7.79
CA GLN A 37 5.53 -1.86 7.76
C GLN A 37 4.86 -2.32 6.46
N VAL A 38 5.55 -2.21 5.33
CA VAL A 38 5.05 -2.70 4.03
C VAL A 38 5.02 -4.22 4.02
N LEU A 39 6.07 -4.89 4.50
CA LEU A 39 6.12 -6.35 4.59
C LEU A 39 5.02 -6.92 5.49
N ASN A 40 4.84 -6.36 6.69
CA ASN A 40 3.79 -6.77 7.61
C ASN A 40 2.39 -6.64 6.97
N ALA A 41 2.15 -5.53 6.26
CA ALA A 41 0.89 -5.33 5.54
C ALA A 41 0.71 -6.36 4.41
N ILE A 42 1.77 -6.74 3.71
CA ILE A 42 1.74 -7.77 2.66
C ILE A 42 1.40 -9.13 3.24
N GLU A 43 2.04 -9.53 4.33
CA GLU A 43 1.76 -10.81 4.98
C GLU A 43 0.29 -10.91 5.41
N GLU A 44 -0.24 -9.85 6.03
CA GLU A 44 -1.64 -9.80 6.43
C GLU A 44 -2.57 -9.87 5.21
N VAL A 45 -2.28 -9.14 4.13
CA VAL A 45 -3.08 -9.17 2.91
C VAL A 45 -3.08 -10.55 2.26
N ILE A 46 -1.93 -11.24 2.23
CA ILE A 46 -1.83 -12.60 1.69
C ILE A 46 -2.66 -13.57 2.52
N LYS A 47 -2.56 -13.49 3.86
CA LYS A 47 -3.34 -14.32 4.80
C LYS A 47 -4.85 -14.07 4.67
N GLU A 48 -5.26 -12.82 4.48
CA GLU A 48 -6.68 -12.43 4.34
C GLU A 48 -7.25 -12.74 2.95
N ASN A 49 -6.43 -12.88 1.91
CA ASN A 49 -6.87 -12.99 0.53
C ASN A 49 -6.27 -14.22 -0.21
N PRO A 50 -6.43 -15.45 0.32
CA PRO A 50 -5.82 -16.65 -0.28
C PRO A 50 -6.29 -16.91 -1.73
N ASN A 51 -7.57 -16.63 -2.03
CA ASN A 51 -8.12 -16.82 -3.37
C ASN A 51 -7.46 -15.90 -4.41
N ALA A 52 -7.17 -14.64 -4.05
CA ALA A 52 -6.49 -13.70 -4.94
C ALA A 52 -5.03 -14.10 -5.19
N VAL A 53 -4.38 -14.71 -4.19
CA VAL A 53 -3.04 -15.28 -4.35
C VAL A 53 -3.05 -16.44 -5.35
N GLN A 54 -4.02 -17.37 -5.22
CA GLN A 54 -4.19 -18.48 -6.16
C GLN A 54 -4.54 -18.02 -7.58
N ASP A 55 -5.41 -17.02 -7.71
CA ASP A 55 -5.77 -16.43 -8.99
C ASP A 55 -4.55 -15.83 -9.69
N TYR A 56 -3.71 -15.10 -8.95
CA TYR A 56 -2.47 -14.55 -9.49
C TYR A 56 -1.48 -15.65 -9.88
N GLN A 57 -1.34 -16.70 -9.06
CA GLN A 57 -0.52 -17.88 -9.39
C GLN A 57 -1.02 -18.59 -10.66
N SER A 58 -2.32 -18.54 -10.93
CA SER A 58 -2.95 -19.07 -12.15
C SER A 58 -2.79 -18.16 -13.37
N GLY A 59 -2.06 -17.05 -13.24
CA GLY A 59 -1.75 -16.11 -14.32
C GLY A 59 -2.70 -14.92 -14.44
N LYS A 60 -3.66 -14.74 -13.52
CA LYS A 60 -4.58 -13.58 -13.54
C LYS A 60 -3.91 -12.35 -12.96
N VAL A 61 -3.40 -11.48 -13.83
CA VAL A 61 -2.65 -10.27 -13.43
C VAL A 61 -3.52 -9.28 -12.65
N GLU A 62 -4.83 -9.29 -12.87
CA GLU A 62 -5.81 -8.46 -12.17
C GLU A 62 -5.82 -8.74 -10.66
N ALA A 63 -5.57 -9.98 -10.26
CA ALA A 63 -5.50 -10.36 -8.86
C ALA A 63 -4.31 -9.70 -8.14
N LEU A 64 -3.18 -9.50 -8.84
CA LEU A 64 -2.05 -8.73 -8.30
C LEU A 64 -2.43 -7.25 -8.07
N ASN A 65 -3.15 -6.63 -9.00
CA ASN A 65 -3.62 -5.24 -8.84
C ASN A 65 -4.53 -5.10 -7.62
N PHE A 66 -5.42 -6.08 -7.41
CA PHE A 66 -6.28 -6.13 -6.23
C PHE A 66 -5.45 -6.23 -4.95
N LEU A 67 -4.49 -7.16 -4.88
CA LEU A 67 -3.61 -7.34 -3.71
C LEU A 67 -2.80 -6.07 -3.40
N VAL A 68 -2.23 -5.41 -4.42
CA VAL A 68 -1.56 -4.11 -4.25
C VAL A 68 -2.50 -3.07 -3.66
N GLY A 69 -3.74 -3.00 -4.16
CA GLY A 69 -4.78 -2.12 -3.62
C GLY A 69 -5.09 -2.40 -2.14
N GLN A 70 -5.16 -3.68 -1.74
CA GLN A 70 -5.35 -4.07 -0.34
C GLN A 70 -4.18 -3.64 0.54
N VAL A 71 -2.93 -3.81 0.09
CA VAL A 71 -1.74 -3.36 0.84
C VAL A 71 -1.77 -1.84 1.02
N MET A 72 -2.07 -1.10 -0.04
CA MET A 72 -2.20 0.36 0.04
C MET A 72 -3.35 0.78 0.97
N LYS A 73 -4.47 0.06 0.96
CA LYS A 73 -5.60 0.34 1.86
C LYS A 73 -5.21 0.11 3.32
N LYS A 74 -4.59 -1.03 3.62
CA LYS A 74 -4.19 -1.43 4.97
C LYS A 74 -3.14 -0.48 5.56
N THR A 75 -2.26 0.05 4.71
CA THR A 75 -1.27 1.07 5.10
C THR A 75 -1.81 2.51 5.05
N ARG A 76 -3.09 2.72 4.72
CA ARG A 76 -3.73 4.05 4.54
C ARG A 76 -2.99 4.94 3.53
N GLY A 77 -2.62 4.37 2.39
CA GLY A 77 -1.90 5.06 1.32
C GLY A 77 -0.43 5.33 1.61
N ARG A 78 0.08 4.92 2.79
CA ARG A 78 1.49 5.13 3.16
C ARG A 78 2.44 4.19 2.42
N ALA A 79 1.98 3.01 2.01
CA ALA A 79 2.78 2.14 1.13
C ALA A 79 2.81 2.70 -0.29
N ASP A 80 3.98 2.61 -0.90
CA ASP A 80 4.18 2.94 -2.31
C ASP A 80 3.69 1.79 -3.19
N ALA A 81 2.90 2.10 -4.21
CA ALA A 81 2.29 1.10 -5.07
C ALA A 81 3.34 0.25 -5.82
N LYS A 82 4.45 0.87 -6.23
CA LYS A 82 5.53 0.17 -6.94
C LYS A 82 6.23 -0.80 -5.99
N LEU A 83 6.61 -0.33 -4.80
CA LEU A 83 7.25 -1.17 -3.80
C LEU A 83 6.33 -2.33 -3.37
N ALA A 84 5.05 -2.05 -3.07
CA ALA A 84 4.09 -3.07 -2.68
C ALA A 84 3.93 -4.15 -3.76
N ARG A 85 3.88 -3.75 -5.04
CA ARG A 85 3.83 -4.67 -6.18
C ARG A 85 5.07 -5.55 -6.26
N GLU A 86 6.26 -4.95 -6.20
CA GLU A 86 7.54 -5.69 -6.27
C GLU A 86 7.63 -6.72 -5.14
N GLN A 87 7.31 -6.33 -3.91
CA GLN A 87 7.37 -7.22 -2.75
C GLN A 87 6.31 -8.32 -2.80
N LEU A 88 5.08 -8.03 -3.25
CA LEU A 88 4.05 -9.06 -3.48
C LEU A 88 4.51 -10.12 -4.48
N ILE A 89 5.13 -9.71 -5.59
CA ILE A 89 5.65 -10.64 -6.60
C ILE A 89 6.72 -11.55 -5.98
N THR A 90 7.65 -10.98 -5.22
CA THR A 90 8.71 -11.76 -4.53
C THR A 90 8.09 -12.76 -3.57
N PHE A 91 7.17 -12.32 -2.70
CA PHE A 91 6.56 -13.15 -1.68
C PHE A 91 5.77 -14.33 -2.29
N VAL A 92 4.99 -14.07 -3.34
CA VAL A 92 4.22 -15.13 -4.02
C VAL A 92 5.14 -16.14 -4.71
N LYS A 93 6.29 -15.71 -5.25
CA LYS A 93 7.27 -16.63 -5.85
C LYS A 93 7.94 -17.52 -4.80
N GLU A 94 8.20 -17.00 -3.61
CA GLU A 94 8.77 -17.77 -2.50
C GLU A 94 7.81 -18.82 -1.95
N LEU A 95 6.50 -18.59 -2.01
CA LEU A 95 5.48 -19.59 -1.65
C LEU A 95 5.40 -20.80 -2.59
N VAL A 96 6.01 -20.72 -3.78
CA VAL A 96 5.95 -21.78 -4.82
C VAL A 96 7.29 -22.56 -4.90
N LYS A 97 8.33 -22.13 -4.17
CA LYS A 97 9.55 -22.91 -3.98
C LYS A 97 9.36 -24.00 -2.94
#